data_AF-A0A3D1VIG4-F1
#
_entry.id   AF-A0A3D1VIG4-F1
#
_cell.length_a   1.000
_cell.length_b   1.000
_cell.length_c   1.000
_cell.angle_alpha   90.00
_cell.angle_beta   90.00
_cell.angle_gamma   90.00
#
_symmetry.space_group_name_H-M   'P 1'
#
loop_
_entity.id
_entity.type
_entity.pdbx_description
1 polymer ?
#
loop_
_entity_poly.entity_id
_entity_poly.type
_entity_poly.pdbx_seq_one_letter_code
_entity_poly.pdbx_strand_id
1 'polypeptide(L)' 'MIKLGVCSVTFRHLSYSEVINLVKQSGLDGIEWGSDVHVPPTEEGKAEEVTLAMQNAGIETL' A
#
# COMPACT_ATOMS: atom_id res chain seq x y z
N MET A 1 13.14 -14.23 7.15
CA MET A 1 12.59 -14.64 5.84
C MET A 1 12.63 -13.39 4.95
N ILE A 2 12.90 -13.53 3.66
CA ILE A 2 12.89 -12.38 2.73
C ILE A 2 11.43 -12.05 2.41
N LYS A 3 11.09 -10.75 2.42
CA LYS A 3 9.77 -10.23 2.04
C LYS A 3 9.87 -9.58 0.66
N LEU A 4 8.93 -9.87 -0.21
CA LEU A 4 8.80 -9.33 -1.55
C LEU A 4 7.71 -8.28 -1.58
N GLY A 5 7.98 -7.14 -2.20
CA GLY A 5 6.98 -6.09 -2.34
C GLY A 5 7.35 -5.06 -3.37
N VAL A 6 6.55 -4.00 -3.39
CA VAL A 6 6.68 -2.89 -4.33
C VAL A 6 6.68 -1.56 -3.58
N CYS A 7 7.37 -0.58 -4.16
CA CYS A 7 7.15 0.82 -3.80
C CYS A 7 5.96 1.35 -4.59
N SER A 8 4.95 1.85 -3.88
CA SER A 8 3.71 2.39 -4.46
C SER A 8 3.93 3.55 -5.44
N VAL A 9 5.09 4.22 -5.37
CA VAL A 9 5.50 5.31 -6.27
C VAL A 9 5.49 4.94 -7.76
N THR A 10 5.67 3.65 -8.09
CA THR A 10 5.55 3.12 -9.47
C THR A 10 4.11 3.20 -9.98
N PHE A 11 3.14 3.20 -9.07
CA PHE A 11 1.71 3.13 -9.31
C PHE A 11 0.98 4.40 -8.89
N ARG A 12 1.62 5.58 -8.93
CA ARG A 12 0.98 6.88 -8.59
C ARG A 12 -0.29 7.20 -9.38
N HIS A 13 -0.44 6.61 -10.55
CA HIS A 13 -1.63 6.75 -11.38
C HIS A 13 -2.81 5.89 -10.88
N LEU A 14 -2.57 5.01 -9.90
CA LEU A 14 -3.57 4.19 -9.23
C LEU A 14 -3.84 4.73 -7.81
N SER A 15 -5.06 4.55 -7.34
CA SER A 15 -5.44 4.77 -5.94
C SER A 15 -4.76 3.76 -5.00
N TYR A 16 -4.70 4.06 -3.69
CA TYR A 16 -4.09 3.15 -2.72
C TYR A 16 -4.77 1.76 -2.72
N SER A 17 -6.10 1.71 -2.93
CA SER A 17 -6.87 0.47 -2.92
C SER A 17 -6.60 -0.37 -4.17
N GLU A 18 -6.40 0.27 -5.32
CA GLU A 18 -5.96 -0.40 -6.55
C GLU A 18 -4.54 -1.00 -6.39
N VAL A 19 -3.62 -0.29 -5.73
CA VAL A 19 -2.28 -0.82 -5.42
C VAL A 19 -2.37 -2.04 -4.50
N ILE A 20 -3.19 -1.99 -3.44
CA ILE A 20 -3.43 -3.12 -2.52
C ILE A 20 -3.97 -4.33 -3.31
N ASN A 21 -4.95 -4.12 -4.18
CA ASN A 21 -5.52 -5.19 -4.99
C ASN A 21 -4.48 -5.80 -5.95
N LEU A 22 -3.65 -4.97 -6.59
CA LEU A 22 -2.58 -5.43 -7.49
C LEU A 22 -1.54 -6.28 -6.75
N VAL A 23 -1.11 -5.85 -5.56
CA VAL A 23 -0.13 -6.59 -4.75
C VAL A 23 -0.70 -7.91 -4.24
N LYS A 24 -1.96 -7.91 -3.79
CA LYS A 24 -2.68 -9.14 -3.42
C LYS A 24 -2.74 -10.14 -4.58
N GLN A 25 -3.12 -9.69 -5.77
CA GLN A 25 -3.21 -10.52 -6.97
C GLN A 25 -1.84 -11.07 -7.41
N SER A 26 -0.78 -10.31 -7.13
CA SER A 26 0.59 -10.69 -7.45
C SER A 26 1.23 -11.64 -6.42
N GLY A 27 0.56 -11.91 -5.29
CA GLY A 27 1.07 -12.77 -4.23
C GLY A 27 2.31 -12.22 -3.53
N LEU A 28 2.45 -10.90 -3.47
CA LEU A 28 3.53 -10.22 -2.77
C LEU A 28 3.18 -9.99 -1.30
N ASP A 29 4.20 -9.83 -0.47
CA ASP A 29 4.03 -9.69 0.98
C ASP A 29 3.58 -8.28 1.39
N GLY A 30 4.10 -7.25 0.72
CA GLY A 30 3.92 -5.89 1.22
C GLY A 30 4.11 -4.72 0.25
N ILE A 31 3.83 -3.53 0.77
CA ILE A 31 3.91 -2.24 0.06
C ILE A 31 4.72 -1.25 0.89
N GLU A 32 5.66 -0.56 0.23
CA GLU A 32 6.25 0.68 0.73
C GLU A 32 5.46 1.88 0.19
N TRP A 33 4.99 2.76 1.08
CA TRP A 33 4.06 3.82 0.72
C TRP A 33 4.73 5.17 0.44
N GLY A 34 4.39 5.74 -0.72
CA GLY A 34 4.73 7.12 -1.07
C GLY A 34 3.80 8.11 -0.35
N SER A 35 4.38 9.14 0.23
CA SER A 35 3.66 10.18 0.99
C SER A 35 3.16 11.35 0.15
N ASP A 36 3.29 11.26 -1.18
CA ASP A 36 2.82 12.29 -2.10
C ASP A 36 1.38 12.04 -2.56
N VAL A 37 1.07 10.81 -2.96
CA VAL A 37 -0.25 10.42 -3.48
C VAL A 37 -1.00 9.49 -2.53
N HIS A 38 -0.33 8.44 -2.03
CA HIS A 38 -1.03 7.34 -1.38
C HIS A 38 -1.24 7.53 0.12
N VAL A 39 -0.25 8.07 0.84
CA VAL A 39 -0.34 8.38 2.27
C VAL A 39 0.15 9.81 2.56
N PRO A 40 -0.57 10.86 2.11
CA PRO A 40 -0.15 12.24 2.35
C PRO A 40 -0.15 12.61 3.83
N PRO A 41 0.89 13.30 4.34
CA PRO A 41 0.94 13.72 5.74
C PRO A 41 -0.09 14.81 6.07
N THR A 42 -0.69 15.43 5.05
CA THR A 42 -1.76 16.43 5.18
C THR A 42 -3.15 15.83 5.36
N GLU A 43 -3.30 14.51 5.14
CA GLU A 43 -4.57 13.79 5.28
C GLU A 43 -4.55 12.98 6.58
N GLU A 44 -5.05 13.58 7.66
CA GLU A 44 -5.20 12.90 8.94
C GLU A 44 -6.11 11.67 8.80
N GLY A 45 -5.70 10.54 9.36
CA GLY A 45 -6.43 9.27 9.25
C GLY A 45 -6.08 8.43 8.01
N LYS A 46 -5.32 8.97 7.04
CA LYS A 46 -5.02 8.25 5.79
C LYS A 46 -4.15 7.02 6.02
N ALA A 47 -3.17 7.12 6.91
CA ALA A 47 -2.30 6.01 7.25
C ALA A 47 -3.10 4.87 7.91
N GLU A 48 -4.06 5.19 8.78
CA GLU A 48 -4.95 4.24 9.44
C GLU A 48 -5.89 3.57 8.43
N GLU A 49 -6.49 4.34 7.52
CA GLU A 49 -7.34 3.85 6.42
C GLU A 49 -6.59 2.82 5.58
N VAL A 50 -5.38 3.17 5.12
CA VAL A 50 -4.53 2.30 4.30
C VAL A 50 -4.11 1.06 5.07
N THR A 51 -3.71 1.21 6.34
CA THR A 51 -3.30 0.07 7.20
C THR A 51 -4.45 -0.93 7.35
N LEU A 52 -5.67 -0.47 7.61
CA LEU A 52 -6.84 -1.35 7.75
C LEU A 52 -7.13 -2.08 6.43
N ALA A 53 -7.03 -1.39 5.29
CA ALA A 53 -7.22 -1.99 3.98
C ALA A 53 -6.16 -3.07 3.69
N MET A 54 -4.91 -2.85 4.07
CA MET A 54 -3.83 -3.83 3.92
C MET A 54 -4.04 -5.06 4.80
N GLN A 55 -4.44 -4.88 6.06
CA GLN A 55 -4.75 -5.98 6.97
C GLN A 55 -5.87 -6.87 6.42
N ASN A 56 -6.94 -6.26 5.89
CA ASN A 56 -8.03 -6.99 5.23
C ASN A 56 -7.58 -7.74 3.96
N ALA A 57 -6.49 -7.30 3.33
CA ALA A 57 -5.90 -7.94 2.17
C ALA A 57 -4.84 -9.00 2.50
N GLY A 58 -4.42 -9.11 3.77
CA GLY A 58 -3.31 -9.96 4.18
C GLY A 58 -1.94 -9.43 3.75
N ILE A 59 -1.82 -8.11 3.58
CA ILE A 59 -0.61 -7.41 3.13
C ILE A 59 -0.06 -6.59 4.30
N GLU A 60 1.26 -6.38 4.33
CA GLU A 60 1.93 -5.57 5.34
C GLU A 60 2.67 -4.36 4.76
N THR A 61 2.89 -3.34 5.58
CA THR A 61 3.80 -2.25 5.25
C THR A 61 5.24 -2.76 5.32
N LEU A 62 6.05 -2.42 4.32
CA LEU A 62 7.48 -2.77 4.25
C LEU A 62 8.38 -1.62 4.71
#